data_AF-A0A962D0G8-F1
#
_entry.id   AF-A0A962D0G8-F1
#
_cell.length_a   1.000
_cell.length_b   1.000
_cell.length_c   1.000
_cell.angle_alpha   90.00
_cell.angle_beta   90.00
_cell.angle_gamma   90.00
#
_symmetry.space_group_name_H-M   'P 1'
#
loop_
_entity.id
_entity.type
_entity.pdbx_description
1 polymer ?
#
loop_
_entity_poly.entity_id
_entity_poly.type
_entity_poly.pdbx_seq_one_letter_code
_entity_poly.pdbx_strand_id
1 'polypeptide(L)'
;MLLAVKTTDSHPQEIMDMLVAATKELFEGDMSMMIDKTFKKSRGDSNTDPYFQEIIVNSKNLIHLFMRVPSMPQIVATVVCRIDANLGLVVTKGRTILKNDSI
;
A
#
# COMPACT_ATOMS: atom_id res chain seq x y z
N MET A 1 11.81 2.22 -3.81
CA MET A 1 12.08 2.85 -5.12
C MET A 1 10.80 2.84 -5.93
N LEU A 2 10.53 3.87 -6.73
CA LEU A 2 9.39 3.87 -7.66
C LEU A 2 9.67 2.88 -8.81
N LEU A 3 8.79 1.91 -9.05
CA LEU A 3 8.97 0.91 -10.11
C LEU A 3 8.25 1.30 -11.40
N ALA A 4 7.01 1.78 -11.28
CA ALA A 4 6.19 2.23 -12.39
C ALA A 4 5.17 3.25 -11.88
N VAL A 5 4.67 4.09 -12.77
CA VAL A 5 3.64 5.08 -12.46
C VAL A 5 2.69 5.25 -13.64
N LYS A 6 1.39 5.31 -13.35
CA LYS A 6 0.35 5.61 -14.32
C LYS A 6 -0.61 6.62 -13.69
N THR A 7 -0.62 7.83 -14.23
CA THR A 7 -1.48 8.93 -13.76
C THR A 7 -2.29 9.51 -14.90
N THR A 8 -3.44 10.09 -14.56
CA THR A 8 -4.26 10.87 -15.51
C THR A 8 -3.65 12.23 -15.80
N ASP A 9 -2.96 12.80 -14.80
CA ASP A 9 -2.40 14.15 -14.85
C ASP A 9 -0.88 14.12 -14.61
N SER A 10 -0.22 15.20 -15.02
CA SER A 10 1.20 15.40 -14.74
C SER A 10 1.39 15.75 -13.26
N HIS A 11 2.24 14.99 -12.57
CA HIS A 11 2.58 15.22 -11.17
C HIS A 11 4.08 15.48 -11.05
N PRO A 12 4.52 16.42 -10.19
CA PRO A 12 5.93 16.63 -9.91
C PRO A 12 6.61 15.36 -9.38
N GLN A 13 7.82 15.08 -9.85
CA GLN A 13 8.59 13.91 -9.45
C GLN A 13 8.82 13.86 -7.93
N GLU A 14 9.05 15.01 -7.29
CA GLU A 14 9.26 15.12 -5.85
C GLU A 14 8.07 14.55 -5.05
N ILE A 15 6.84 14.78 -5.51
CA ILE A 15 5.64 14.24 -4.84
C ILE A 15 5.61 12.71 -4.95
N MET A 16 6.01 12.17 -6.10
CA MET A 16 6.10 10.72 -6.29
C MET A 16 7.17 10.10 -5.40
N ASP A 17 8.32 10.76 -5.26
CA ASP A 17 9.41 10.28 -4.40
C ASP A 17 9.00 10.32 -2.91
N MET A 18 8.27 11.36 -2.49
CA MET A 18 7.68 11.42 -1.15
C MET A 18 6.68 10.29 -0.90
N LEU A 19 5.84 9.96 -1.88
CA LEU A 19 4.88 8.85 -1.78
C LEU A 19 5.60 7.51 -1.62
N VAL A 20 6.70 7.31 -2.35
CA VAL A 20 7.55 6.11 -2.23
C VAL A 20 8.18 6.02 -0.85
N ALA A 21 8.70 7.14 -0.32
CA ALA A 21 9.27 7.17 1.03
C ALA A 21 8.20 6.85 2.10
N ALA A 22 7.01 7.46 2.01
CA ALA A 22 5.90 7.18 2.90
C ALA A 22 5.45 5.71 2.83
N THR A 23 5.43 5.12 1.64
CA THR A 23 5.12 3.69 1.45
C THR A 23 6.09 2.81 2.23
N LYS A 24 7.40 3.11 2.14
CA LYS A 24 8.42 2.37 2.90
C LYS A 24 8.19 2.49 4.40
N GLU A 25 7.96 3.70 4.91
CA GLU A 25 7.73 3.92 6.34
C GLU A 25 6.49 3.17 6.84
N LEU A 26 5.41 3.15 6.07
CA LEU A 26 4.18 2.45 6.46
C LEU A 26 4.34 0.93 6.53
N PHE A 27 5.10 0.32 5.63
CA PHE A 27 5.22 -1.14 5.52
C PHE A 27 6.48 -1.73 6.14
N GLU A 28 7.53 -0.94 6.32
CA GLU A 28 8.84 -1.35 6.84
C GLU A 28 9.33 -0.48 8.00
N GLY A 29 8.55 0.52 8.44
CA GLY A 29 8.88 1.34 9.60
C GLY A 29 8.91 0.53 10.90
N ASP A 30 9.69 1.00 11.86
CA ASP A 30 9.98 0.30 13.12
C ASP A 30 8.71 -0.12 13.87
N MET A 31 7.71 0.76 13.92
CA MET A 31 6.45 0.50 14.59
C MET A 31 5.64 -0.58 13.88
N SER A 32 5.57 -0.53 12.55
CA SER A 32 4.88 -1.56 11.75
C SER A 32 5.52 -2.93 11.94
N MET A 33 6.85 -2.99 11.95
CA MET A 33 7.61 -4.22 12.19
C MET A 33 7.47 -4.72 13.64
N MET A 34 7.40 -3.82 14.62
CA MET A 34 7.16 -4.19 16.02
C MET A 34 5.75 -4.77 16.21
N ILE A 35 4.74 -4.17 15.58
CA ILE A 35 3.36 -4.68 15.57
C ILE A 35 3.35 -6.08 14.94
N ASP A 36 3.91 -6.25 13.74
CA ASP A 36 4.00 -7.54 13.04
C ASP A 36 4.56 -8.65 13.95
N LYS A 37 5.74 -8.41 14.54
CA LYS A 37 6.40 -9.36 15.44
C LYS A 37 5.58 -9.67 16.69
N THR A 38 4.99 -8.65 17.31
CA THR A 38 4.22 -8.81 18.55
C THR A 38 2.95 -9.62 18.32
N PHE A 39 2.22 -9.34 17.24
CA PHE A 39 0.99 -10.06 16.90
C PHE A 39 1.27 -11.51 16.49
N LYS A 40 2.32 -11.76 15.69
CA LYS A 40 2.75 -13.13 15.35
C LYS A 40 3.11 -13.94 16.58
N LYS A 41 3.94 -13.38 17.47
CA LYS A 41 4.34 -14.01 18.73
C LYS A 41 3.12 -14.34 19.60
N SER A 42 2.17 -13.42 19.72
CA SER A 42 0.95 -13.61 20.53
C SER A 42 0.06 -14.74 19.99
N ARG A 43 0.00 -14.91 18.66
CA ARG A 43 -0.84 -15.92 17.99
C ARG A 43 -0.14 -17.28 17.83
N GLY A 44 1.13 -17.39 18.20
CA GLY A 44 1.96 -18.56 17.90
C GLY A 44 2.15 -18.79 16.41
N ASP A 45 1.99 -17.74 15.60
CA ASP A 45 2.15 -17.80 14.15
C ASP A 45 3.65 -17.79 13.81
N SER A 46 4.08 -18.82 13.09
CA SER A 46 5.46 -18.97 12.61
C SER A 46 5.63 -18.52 11.17
N ASN A 47 4.56 -18.04 10.53
CA ASN A 47 4.59 -17.59 9.16
C ASN A 47 5.44 -16.31 9.01
N THR A 48 6.19 -16.26 7.91
CA THR A 48 7.00 -15.12 7.51
C THR A 48 6.20 -14.00 6.86
N ASP A 49 4.94 -14.26 6.48
CA ASP A 49 4.09 -13.29 5.79
C ASP A 49 3.91 -12.00 6.61
N PRO A 50 4.07 -10.81 6.01
CA PRO A 50 3.85 -9.55 6.71
C PRO A 50 2.43 -9.44 7.28
N TYR A 51 2.26 -8.88 8.47
CA TYR A 51 0.93 -8.73 9.08
C TYR A 51 0.09 -7.66 8.36
N PHE A 52 0.69 -6.53 7.97
CA PHE A 52 0.00 -5.49 7.21
C PHE A 52 0.03 -5.78 5.71
N GLN A 53 -1.16 -6.03 5.17
CA GLN A 53 -1.39 -6.33 3.75
C GLN A 53 -1.85 -5.09 2.98
N GLU A 54 -2.74 -4.31 3.57
CA GLU A 54 -3.31 -3.11 2.97
C GLU A 54 -3.40 -1.98 4.00
N ILE A 55 -3.11 -0.76 3.58
CA ILE A 55 -3.20 0.45 4.41
C ILE A 55 -3.97 1.51 3.63
N ILE A 56 -4.99 2.09 4.26
CA ILE A 56 -5.82 3.15 3.70
C ILE A 56 -5.54 4.43 4.47
N VAL A 57 -5.11 5.47 3.76
CA VAL A 57 -4.86 6.80 4.33
C VAL A 57 -5.72 7.82 3.60
N ASN A 58 -6.67 8.40 4.33
CA ASN A 58 -7.46 9.52 3.84
C ASN A 58 -6.76 10.84 4.20
N SER A 59 -6.53 11.67 3.19
CA SER A 59 -6.10 13.05 3.35
C SER A 59 -7.27 13.99 3.04
N LYS A 60 -7.05 15.31 3.18
CA LYS A 60 -8.10 16.31 2.99
C LYS A 60 -8.93 16.12 1.71
N ASN A 61 -8.25 15.78 0.60
CA ASN A 61 -8.88 15.69 -0.73
C ASN A 61 -8.61 14.35 -1.44
N LEU A 62 -7.92 13.40 -0.81
CA LEU A 62 -7.45 12.18 -1.48
C LEU A 62 -7.62 10.94 -0.60
N ILE A 63 -7.87 9.80 -1.25
CA ILE A 63 -7.75 8.46 -0.68
C ILE A 63 -6.46 7.86 -1.23
N HIS A 64 -5.61 7.36 -0.34
CA HIS A 64 -4.42 6.59 -0.67
C HIS A 64 -4.65 5.16 -0.21
N LEU A 65 -4.64 4.23 -1.15
CA LEU A 65 -4.73 2.80 -0.89
C LEU A 65 -3.40 2.17 -1.25
N PHE A 66 -2.67 1.71 -0.23
CA PHE A 66 -1.43 0.98 -0.38
C PHE A 66 -1.69 -0.51 -0.17
N MET A 67 -1.22 -1.37 -1.07
CA MET A 67 -1.48 -2.80 -1.04
C MET A 67 -0.23 -3.58 -1.40
N ARG A 68 0.17 -4.57 -0.60
CA ARG A 68 1.21 -5.52 -1.00
C ARG A 68 0.72 -6.38 -2.16
N VAL A 69 1.59 -6.63 -3.13
CA VAL A 69 1.30 -7.57 -4.21
C VAL A 69 1.42 -9.00 -3.65
N PRO A 70 0.37 -9.84 -3.71
CA PRO A 70 0.41 -11.17 -3.08
C PRO A 70 1.53 -12.09 -3.60
N SER A 71 1.86 -12.01 -4.89
CA SER A 71 2.95 -12.78 -5.51
C SER A 71 4.34 -12.23 -5.22
N MET A 72 4.45 -10.95 -4.87
CA MET A 72 5.70 -10.24 -4.63
C MET A 72 5.55 -9.30 -3.43
N PRO A 73 5.59 -9.82 -2.18
CA PRO A 73 5.28 -9.04 -1.00
C PRO A 73 6.18 -7.81 -0.78
N GLN A 74 7.39 -7.81 -1.35
CA GLN A 74 8.31 -6.66 -1.36
C GLN A 74 7.85 -5.49 -2.26
N ILE A 75 6.83 -5.70 -3.11
CA ILE A 75 6.25 -4.68 -3.97
C ILE A 75 4.94 -4.22 -3.35
N VAL A 76 4.77 -2.90 -3.29
CA VAL A 76 3.53 -2.25 -2.88
C VAL A 76 2.96 -1.49 -4.06
N ALA A 77 1.71 -1.79 -4.41
CA ALA A 77 0.92 -1.01 -5.34
C ALA A 77 0.18 0.09 -4.58
N THR A 78 0.24 1.32 -5.09
CA THR A 78 -0.42 2.46 -4.49
C THR A 78 -1.44 3.04 -5.46
N VAL A 79 -2.69 3.13 -5.03
CA VAL A 79 -3.78 3.79 -5.75
C VAL A 79 -4.11 5.08 -5.04
N VAL A 80 -4.05 6.19 -5.76
CA VAL A 80 -4.45 7.51 -5.25
C VAL A 80 -5.62 8.03 -6.06
N CYS A 81 -6.68 8.44 -5.39
CA CYS A 81 -7.86 9.01 -6.03
C CYS A 81 -8.49 10.10 -5.16
N ARG A 82 -9.46 10.83 -5.70
CA ARG A 82 -10.16 11.91 -4.99
C ARG A 82 -10.99 11.34 -3.83
N ILE A 83 -11.16 12.15 -2.79
CA ILE A 83 -11.89 11.79 -1.56
C ILE A 83 -13.39 11.52 -1.77
N ASP A 84 -13.96 12.03 -2.86
CA ASP A 84 -15.35 11.79 -3.24
C ASP A 84 -15.59 10.41 -3.86
N ALA A 85 -14.53 9.66 -4.16
CA ALA A 85 -14.64 8.28 -4.62
C ALA A 85 -15.19 7.36 -3.50
N ASN A 86 -16.07 6.43 -3.87
CA ASN A 86 -16.58 5.45 -2.93
C ASN A 86 -15.45 4.52 -2.45
N LEU A 87 -15.11 4.58 -1.16
CA LEU A 87 -13.99 3.82 -0.59
C LEU A 87 -14.09 2.30 -0.83
N GLY A 88 -15.29 1.72 -0.72
CA GLY A 88 -15.49 0.29 -0.98
C GLY A 88 -15.18 -0.10 -2.42
N LEU A 89 -15.55 0.76 -3.39
CA LEU A 89 -15.20 0.56 -4.79
C LEU A 89 -13.69 0.74 -5.04
N VAL A 90 -13.04 1.70 -4.38
CA VAL A 90 -11.59 1.91 -4.48
C VAL A 90 -10.84 0.64 -4.05
N VAL A 91 -11.20 0.06 -2.89
CA VAL A 91 -10.60 -1.19 -2.40
C VAL A 91 -10.88 -2.36 -3.34
N THR A 92 -12.13 -2.51 -3.80
CA THR A 92 -12.52 -3.63 -4.68
C THR A 92 -11.81 -3.57 -6.03
N LYS A 93 -11.71 -2.38 -6.63
CA LYS A 93 -10.98 -2.16 -7.88
C LYS A 93 -9.48 -2.32 -7.68
N GLY A 94 -8.91 -1.79 -6.60
CA GLY A 94 -7.50 -1.95 -6.23
C GLY A 94 -7.09 -3.42 -6.16
N ARG A 95 -7.86 -4.25 -5.43
CA ARG A 95 -7.61 -5.70 -5.35
C ARG A 95 -7.76 -6.42 -6.70
N THR A 96 -8.67 -5.95 -7.56
CA THR A 96 -8.83 -6.50 -8.92
C THR A 96 -7.60 -6.22 -9.78
N ILE A 97 -7.02 -5.02 -9.68
CA ILE A 97 -5.77 -4.67 -10.38
C ILE A 97 -4.66 -5.66 -10.01
N LEU A 98 -4.48 -5.93 -8.71
CA LEU A 98 -3.47 -6.87 -8.24
C LEU A 98 -3.67 -8.33 -8.66
N LYS A 99 -4.91 -8.74 -8.94
CA LYS A 99 -5.22 -10.10 -9.42
C LYS A 99 -4.98 -10.26 -10.92
N ASN A 100 -5.27 -9.21 -11.69
CA ASN A 100 -5.23 -9.25 -13.14
C ASN A 100 -3.84 -8.95 -13.69
N ASP A 101 -3.09 -8.07 -13.02
CA ASP A 101 -1.71 -7.78 -13.38
C ASP A 101 -0.80 -8.73 -12.60
N SER A 102 -0.46 -9.85 -13.23
CA SER A 102 0.80 -10.53 -12.94
C SER A 102 1.91 -9.58 -13.41
N ILE A 103 2.28 -8.61 -12.57
CA ILE A 103 3.44 -7.73 -12.78
C ILE A 103 4.69 -8.60 -12.91
#